data_AF-R0BKP5-F1
#
_entry.id   AF-R0BKP5-F1
#
_cell.length_a   1.000
_cell.length_b   1.000
_cell.length_c   1.000
_cell.angle_alpha   90.00
_cell.angle_beta   90.00
_cell.angle_gamma   90.00
#
_symmetry.space_group_name_H-M   'P 1'
#
loop_
_entity.id
_entity.type
_entity.pdbx_description
1 polymer ?
#
loop_
_entity_poly.entity_id
_entity_poly.type
_entity_poly.pdbx_seq_one_letter_code
_entity_poly.pdbx_strand_id
1 'polypeptide(L)'
;MDSMEEIYMKHGKMIYGFLLTRTRGPGLAEELTQETFYQAVKHIGGYKGESSISTWLCAIAKNLWRDYLRRQKDHVPLDEAEQVSVESAESRAFCLWDNVQILKLVHGLEDPMREVMYLRLVGNLTFGQIGEIMGRSENWARVTYYRGKERVVKEAGKL
;
A
#
# COMPACT_ATOMS: atom_id res chain seq x y z
N MET A 1 -10.66 -11.92 -20.01
CA MET A 1 -10.34 -10.82 -19.09
C MET A 1 -10.88 -11.25 -17.74
N ASP A 2 -10.06 -11.23 -16.70
CA ASP A 2 -10.49 -11.62 -15.35
C ASP A 2 -11.72 -10.81 -14.93
N SER A 3 -12.63 -11.43 -14.19
CA SER A 3 -13.77 -10.70 -13.61
C SER A 3 -13.27 -9.68 -12.58
N MET A 4 -14.05 -8.64 -12.28
CA MET A 4 -13.64 -7.68 -11.23
C MET A 4 -13.46 -8.36 -9.87
N GLU A 5 -14.26 -9.38 -9.57
CA GLU A 5 -14.12 -10.19 -8.35
C GLU A 5 -12.76 -10.89 -8.30
N GLU A 6 -12.31 -11.49 -9.41
CA GLU A 6 -10.98 -12.11 -9.50
C GLU A 6 -9.85 -11.09 -9.36
N ILE A 7 -10.01 -9.91 -9.98
CA ILE A 7 -9.06 -8.80 -9.84
C ILE A 7 -9.00 -8.35 -8.36
N TYR A 8 -10.13 -8.21 -7.70
CA TYR A 8 -10.19 -7.85 -6.27
C TYR A 8 -9.52 -8.90 -5.39
N MET A 9 -9.82 -10.18 -5.60
CA MET A 9 -9.21 -11.27 -4.84
C MET A 9 -7.69 -11.33 -5.01
N LYS A 10 -7.18 -11.00 -6.21
CA LYS A 10 -5.75 -10.97 -6.50
C LYS A 10 -5.04 -9.72 -5.97
N HIS A 11 -5.71 -8.56 -5.97
CA HIS A 11 -5.04 -7.26 -5.78
C HIS A 11 -5.51 -6.46 -4.56
N GLY A 12 -6.64 -6.82 -3.94
CA GLY A 12 -7.25 -6.06 -2.84
C GLY A 12 -6.31 -5.84 -1.65
N LYS A 13 -5.66 -6.91 -1.19
CA LYS A 13 -4.67 -6.84 -0.09
C LYS A 13 -3.47 -5.94 -0.43
N MET A 14 -3.03 -5.96 -1.68
CA MET A 14 -1.93 -5.14 -2.15
C MET A 14 -2.30 -3.66 -2.14
N ILE A 15 -3.48 -3.31 -2.66
CA ILE A 15 -3.99 -1.94 -2.69
C ILE A 15 -4.24 -1.42 -1.28
N TYR A 16 -4.84 -2.24 -0.41
CA TYR A 16 -5.01 -1.90 1.01
C TYR A 16 -3.66 -1.64 1.68
N GLY A 17 -2.68 -2.52 1.51
CA GLY A 17 -1.34 -2.33 2.07
C GLY A 17 -0.67 -1.04 1.56
N PHE A 18 -0.77 -0.77 0.26
CA PHE A 18 -0.27 0.46 -0.36
C PHE A 18 -0.91 1.72 0.25
N LEU A 19 -2.23 1.73 0.43
CA LEU A 19 -2.96 2.85 1.02
C LEU A 19 -2.71 2.98 2.53
N LEU A 20 -2.55 1.87 3.24
CA LEU A 20 -2.20 1.87 4.66
C LEU A 20 -0.85 2.54 4.92
N THR A 21 0.13 2.40 4.03
CA THR A 21 1.43 3.10 4.17
C THR A 21 1.34 4.63 4.10
N ARG A 22 0.29 5.13 3.43
CA ARG A 22 0.07 6.56 3.15
C ARG A 22 -0.85 7.20 4.17
N THR A 23 -1.95 6.52 4.46
CA THR A 23 -2.99 6.99 5.38
C THR A 23 -2.60 6.82 6.84
N ARG A 24 -1.76 5.82 7.16
CA ARG A 24 -1.39 5.41 8.54
C ARG A 24 -2.60 5.13 9.44
N GLY A 25 -3.75 4.84 8.84
CA GLY A 25 -5.00 4.56 9.54
C GLY A 25 -5.81 3.51 8.78
N PRO A 26 -6.24 2.41 9.42
CA PRO A 26 -6.91 1.30 8.75
C PRO A 26 -8.25 1.70 8.11
N GLY A 27 -9.05 2.53 8.77
CA GLY A 27 -10.36 2.95 8.25
C GLY A 27 -10.26 3.70 6.92
N LEU A 28 -9.39 4.72 6.85
CA LEU A 28 -9.18 5.48 5.61
C LEU A 28 -8.51 4.63 4.51
N ALA A 29 -7.61 3.72 4.89
CA ALA A 29 -7.02 2.78 3.94
C ALA A 29 -8.07 1.86 3.31
N GLU A 30 -9.01 1.37 4.11
CA GLU A 30 -10.11 0.52 3.66
C GLU A 30 -11.07 1.29 2.73
N GLU A 31 -11.49 2.50 3.13
CA GLU A 31 -12.35 3.36 2.31
C GLU A 31 -11.72 3.65 0.93
N LEU A 32 -10.47 4.09 0.91
CA LEU A 32 -9.76 4.37 -0.35
C LEU A 32 -9.53 3.09 -1.17
N THR A 33 -9.43 1.92 -0.53
CA THR A 33 -9.33 0.64 -1.25
C THR A 33 -10.64 0.34 -1.96
N GLN A 34 -11.77 0.44 -1.25
CA GLN A 34 -13.10 0.23 -1.84
C GLN A 34 -13.33 1.20 -3.00
N GLU A 35 -13.03 2.48 -2.82
CA GLU A 35 -13.16 3.48 -3.87
C GLU A 35 -12.23 3.20 -5.07
N THR A 36 -11.02 2.67 -4.83
CA THR A 36 -10.10 2.27 -5.91
C THR A 36 -10.75 1.23 -6.82
N PHE A 37 -11.38 0.19 -6.26
CA PHE A 37 -12.02 -0.85 -7.05
C PHE A 37 -13.33 -0.38 -7.68
N TYR A 38 -14.09 0.50 -7.01
CA TYR A 38 -15.23 1.16 -7.60
C TYR A 38 -14.84 1.95 -8.86
N GLN A 39 -13.77 2.76 -8.77
CA GLN A 39 -13.25 3.48 -9.93
C GLN A 39 -12.69 2.54 -10.99
N ALA A 40 -12.06 1.43 -10.60
CA ALA A 40 -11.59 0.41 -11.53
C ALA A 40 -12.75 -0.17 -12.36
N VAL A 41 -13.88 -0.55 -11.74
CA VAL A 41 -15.09 -1.02 -12.45
C VAL A 41 -15.53 -0.04 -13.52
N LYS A 42 -15.56 1.26 -13.19
CA LYS A 42 -16.03 2.29 -14.13
C LYS A 42 -15.12 2.48 -15.33
N HIS A 43 -13.81 2.25 -15.16
CA HIS A 43 -12.81 2.58 -16.17
C HIS A 43 -12.13 1.35 -16.80
N ILE A 44 -12.47 0.14 -16.37
CA ILE A 44 -11.84 -1.10 -16.82
C ILE A 44 -11.95 -1.31 -18.33
N GLY A 45 -13.04 -0.84 -18.97
CA GLY A 45 -13.21 -0.92 -20.42
C GLY A 45 -12.21 -0.08 -21.23
N GLY A 46 -11.56 0.90 -20.61
CA GLY A 46 -10.50 1.72 -21.21
C GLY A 46 -9.08 1.23 -20.93
N TYR A 47 -8.92 0.14 -20.18
CA TYR A 47 -7.59 -0.39 -19.84
C TYR A 47 -6.96 -1.08 -21.07
N LYS A 48 -5.87 -0.49 -21.58
CA LYS A 48 -5.20 -0.93 -22.82
C LYS A 48 -4.11 -1.99 -22.62
N GLY A 49 -3.83 -2.40 -21.38
CA GLY A 49 -2.77 -3.38 -21.08
C GLY A 49 -1.34 -2.86 -21.27
N GLU A 50 -1.14 -1.54 -21.36
CA GLU A 50 0.19 -0.91 -21.49
C GLU A 50 1.03 -0.98 -20.21
N SER A 51 0.40 -1.25 -19.07
CA SER A 51 1.04 -1.55 -17.79
C SER A 51 0.40 -2.79 -17.19
N SER A 52 0.89 -3.27 -16.05
CA SER A 52 0.21 -4.35 -15.33
C SER A 52 -1.06 -3.84 -14.61
N ILE A 53 -2.04 -4.71 -14.37
CA ILE A 53 -3.28 -4.36 -13.65
C ILE A 53 -2.95 -3.79 -12.27
N SER A 54 -1.94 -4.34 -11.58
CA SER A 54 -1.49 -3.82 -10.30
C SER A 54 -0.92 -2.39 -10.39
N THR A 55 -0.10 -2.10 -11.40
CA THR A 55 0.39 -0.74 -11.66
C THR A 55 -0.77 0.23 -11.90
N TRP A 56 -1.75 -0.18 -12.70
CA TRP A 56 -2.93 0.63 -13.01
C TRP A 56 -3.82 0.89 -11.78
N LEU A 57 -4.10 -0.14 -10.97
CA LEU A 57 -4.84 0.00 -9.71
C LEU A 57 -4.10 0.91 -8.71
N CYS A 58 -2.77 0.78 -8.59
CA CYS A 58 -1.96 1.68 -7.76
C CYS A 58 -2.03 3.14 -8.25
N ALA A 59 -2.12 3.37 -9.55
CA ALA A 59 -2.29 4.71 -10.10
C ALA A 59 -3.64 5.32 -9.71
N ILE A 60 -4.72 4.53 -9.76
CA ILE A 60 -6.05 4.94 -9.28
C ILE A 60 -5.98 5.28 -7.77
N ALA A 61 -5.47 4.36 -6.95
CA ALA A 61 -5.33 4.55 -5.51
C ALA A 61 -4.50 5.79 -5.14
N LYS A 62 -3.40 6.03 -5.87
CA LYS A 62 -2.55 7.22 -5.70
C LYS A 62 -3.28 8.51 -6.02
N ASN A 63 -4.10 8.53 -7.08
CA ASN A 63 -4.90 9.69 -7.44
C ASN A 63 -5.97 9.98 -6.38
N LEU A 64 -6.67 8.95 -5.90
CA LEU A 64 -7.67 9.07 -4.83
C LEU A 64 -7.04 9.62 -3.54
N TRP A 65 -5.88 9.10 -3.13
CA TRP A 65 -5.13 9.63 -2.00
C TRP A 65 -4.76 11.11 -2.17
N ARG A 66 -4.25 11.50 -3.35
CA ARG A 66 -3.92 12.90 -3.63
C ARG A 66 -5.15 13.79 -3.59
N ASP A 67 -6.28 13.32 -4.11
CA ASP A 67 -7.54 14.05 -4.09
C ASP A 67 -8.08 14.22 -2.66
N TYR A 68 -7.96 13.18 -1.83
CA TYR A 68 -8.25 13.25 -0.39
C TYR A 68 -7.39 14.32 0.30
N LEU A 69 -6.07 14.29 0.10
CA LEU A 69 -5.15 15.29 0.67
C LEU A 69 -5.45 16.72 0.22
N ARG A 70 -5.84 16.91 -1.05
CA ARG A 70 -6.25 18.23 -1.55
C ARG A 70 -7.49 18.72 -0.82
N ARG A 71 -8.51 17.87 -0.67
CA ARG A 71 -9.75 18.20 0.04
C ARG A 71 -9.52 18.51 1.52
N GLN A 72 -8.61 17.78 2.18
CA GLN A 72 -8.22 18.11 3.56
C GLN A 72 -7.52 19.47 3.67
N LYS A 73 -6.67 19.85 2.69
CA LYS A 73 -6.03 21.17 2.71
C LYS A 73 -7.01 22.32 2.53
N ASP A 74 -8.11 22.10 1.80
CA ASP A 74 -9.16 23.10 1.59
C ASP A 74 -10.11 23.22 2.81
N HIS A 75 -10.02 22.28 3.77
CA HIS A 75 -10.75 22.28 5.03
C HIS A 75 -9.77 22.20 6.21
N VAL A 76 -9.18 23.33 6.60
CA VAL A 76 -8.42 23.42 7.86
C VAL A 76 -9.34 23.92 8.98
N PRO A 77 -9.67 23.06 9.94
CA PRO A 77 -9.57 23.42 11.36
C PRO A 77 -8.24 22.91 11.93
N LEU A 78 -7.66 23.65 12.87
CA LEU A 78 -6.54 23.23 13.70
C LEU A 78 -6.93 22.08 14.64
N ASP A 79 -5.95 21.23 14.97
CA ASP A 79 -5.97 20.09 15.90
C ASP A 79 -6.80 18.88 15.42
N GLU A 80 -6.37 17.61 15.51
CA GLU A 80 -5.46 16.94 16.45
C GLU A 80 -4.78 15.74 15.76
N ALA A 81 -3.54 15.45 16.16
CA ALA A 81 -2.89 14.19 15.85
C ALA A 81 -3.40 13.10 16.82
N GLU A 82 -4.47 12.38 16.48
CA GLU A 82 -4.87 11.22 17.26
C GLU A 82 -4.22 9.94 16.71
N GLN A 83 -3.27 9.43 17.51
CA GLN A 83 -2.92 8.02 17.51
C GLN A 83 -4.14 7.22 17.97
N VAL A 84 -4.62 6.29 17.15
CA VAL A 84 -5.61 5.31 17.59
C VAL A 84 -4.99 3.92 17.56
N SER A 85 -4.72 3.39 18.75
CA SER A 85 -4.52 1.97 19.01
C SER A 85 -5.88 1.29 19.07
N VAL A 86 -6.02 0.14 18.40
CA VAL A 86 -7.03 -0.89 18.77
C VAL A 86 -6.42 -2.26 18.50
N GLU A 87 -6.33 -3.09 19.54
CA GLU A 87 -6.12 -4.55 19.44
C GLU A 87 -7.39 -5.31 19.84
N SER A 88 -7.53 -6.53 19.28
CA SER A 88 -8.24 -7.73 19.79
C SER A 88 -9.74 -7.90 19.44
N ALA A 89 -10.27 -9.08 19.06
CA ALA A 89 -9.76 -10.42 18.73
C ALA A 89 -10.86 -11.22 17.98
N GLU A 90 -10.50 -12.44 17.56
CA GLU A 90 -11.32 -13.53 16.97
C GLU A 90 -11.23 -13.64 15.43
N SER A 91 -10.06 -14.02 14.91
CA SER A 91 -9.64 -15.42 14.73
C SER A 91 -10.46 -16.20 13.70
N ARG A 92 -9.99 -16.25 12.43
CA ARG A 92 -10.15 -17.45 11.57
C ARG A 92 -9.41 -17.56 10.23
N ALA A 93 -8.35 -16.80 9.93
CA ALA A 93 -7.61 -17.05 8.67
C ALA A 93 -6.09 -17.03 8.86
N PHE A 94 -5.65 -18.03 9.62
CA PHE A 94 -4.30 -18.34 10.05
C PHE A 94 -3.35 -18.84 8.93
N CYS A 95 -3.42 -18.30 7.70
CA CYS A 95 -2.66 -18.89 6.59
C CYS A 95 -1.68 -17.99 5.82
N LEU A 96 -1.39 -16.73 6.20
CA LEU A 96 -0.18 -16.10 5.66
C LEU A 96 0.47 -15.10 6.64
N TRP A 97 1.53 -15.61 7.27
CA TRP A 97 2.77 -14.97 7.72
C TRP A 97 2.91 -14.53 9.18
N ASP A 98 3.90 -15.13 9.84
CA ASP A 98 4.56 -14.80 11.12
C ASP A 98 5.12 -13.36 11.26
N ASN A 99 4.50 -12.34 10.66
CA ASN A 99 5.13 -11.05 10.40
C ASN A 99 4.49 -9.83 11.05
N VAL A 100 3.66 -9.95 12.09
CA VAL A 100 3.11 -8.76 12.75
C VAL A 100 4.23 -7.86 13.29
N GLN A 101 5.27 -8.44 13.89
CA GLN A 101 6.43 -7.69 14.40
C GLN A 101 7.24 -7.05 13.26
N ILE A 102 7.47 -7.79 12.17
CA ILE A 102 8.17 -7.26 10.99
C ILE A 102 7.37 -6.13 10.35
N LEU A 103 6.04 -6.26 10.22
CA LEU A 103 5.19 -5.22 9.69
C LEU A 103 5.17 -3.97 10.58
N LYS A 104 5.16 -4.12 11.92
CA LYS A 104 5.33 -2.99 12.85
C LYS A 104 6.65 -2.27 12.62
N LEU A 105 7.76 -3.01 12.48
CA LEU A 105 9.08 -2.43 12.17
C LEU A 105 9.11 -1.73 10.81
N VAL A 106 8.49 -2.31 9.78
CA VAL A 106 8.37 -1.69 8.45
C VAL A 106 7.52 -0.42 8.52
N HIS A 107 6.46 -0.39 9.34
CA HIS A 107 5.63 0.79 9.53
C HIS A 107 6.41 1.97 10.14
N GLY A 108 7.38 1.67 10.99
CA GLY A 108 8.31 2.66 11.57
C GLY A 108 9.37 3.18 10.60
N LEU A 109 9.49 2.65 9.39
CA LEU A 109 10.41 3.19 8.39
C LEU A 109 9.87 4.49 7.79
N GLU A 110 10.79 5.39 7.46
CA GLU A 110 10.49 6.59 6.69
C GLU A 110 10.28 6.28 5.21
N ASP A 111 9.48 7.12 4.56
CA ASP A 111 9.34 7.08 3.10
C ASP A 111 10.66 7.55 2.47
N PRO A 112 11.10 6.94 1.35
CA PRO A 112 10.37 6.00 0.50
C PRO A 112 10.59 4.51 0.84
N MET A 113 11.38 4.17 1.87
CA MET A 113 11.74 2.78 2.18
C MET A 113 10.53 1.95 2.60
N ARG A 114 9.65 2.52 3.44
CA ARG A 114 8.41 1.87 3.87
C ARG A 114 7.55 1.45 2.68
N GLU A 115 7.27 2.38 1.76
CA GLU A 115 6.44 2.11 0.60
C GLU A 115 7.01 0.99 -0.29
N VAL A 116 8.31 1.04 -0.57
CA VAL A 116 9.00 0.01 -1.37
C VAL A 116 8.91 -1.36 -0.70
N MET A 117 9.06 -1.43 0.63
CA MET A 117 8.94 -2.69 1.37
C MET A 117 7.51 -3.24 1.34
N TYR A 118 6.48 -2.41 1.51
CA TYR A 118 5.09 -2.87 1.42
C TYR A 118 4.71 -3.34 0.02
N LEU A 119 5.06 -2.57 -1.01
CA LEU A 119 4.80 -2.95 -2.41
C LEU A 119 5.49 -4.27 -2.76
N ARG A 120 6.67 -4.55 -2.18
CA ARG A 120 7.40 -5.79 -2.41
C ARG A 120 6.86 -6.97 -1.60
N LEU A 121 6.66 -6.80 -0.29
CA LEU A 121 6.33 -7.88 0.65
C LEU A 121 4.84 -8.24 0.64
N VAL A 122 3.97 -7.24 0.56
CA VAL A 122 2.51 -7.43 0.56
C VAL A 122 1.99 -7.42 -0.86
N GLY A 123 2.54 -6.54 -1.71
CA GLY A 123 2.09 -6.40 -3.08
C GLY A 123 2.62 -7.43 -4.07
N ASN A 124 3.63 -8.23 -3.69
CA ASN A 124 4.34 -9.17 -4.56
C ASN A 124 4.80 -8.55 -5.89
N LEU A 125 5.05 -7.23 -5.92
CA LEU A 125 5.43 -6.53 -7.13
C LEU A 125 6.90 -6.74 -7.46
N THR A 126 7.23 -6.77 -8.76
CA THR A 126 8.61 -6.76 -9.24
C THR A 126 9.25 -5.40 -8.96
N PHE A 127 10.58 -5.34 -8.86
CA PHE A 127 11.26 -4.06 -8.68
C PHE A 127 11.03 -3.10 -9.86
N GLY A 128 10.79 -3.63 -11.07
CA GLY A 128 10.38 -2.84 -12.23
C GLY A 128 9.03 -2.16 -12.00
N GLN A 129 8.00 -2.93 -11.63
CA GLN A 129 6.67 -2.39 -11.30
C GLN A 129 6.71 -1.38 -10.14
N ILE A 130 7.54 -1.65 -9.11
CA ILE A 130 7.72 -0.71 -8.00
C ILE A 130 8.37 0.58 -8.50
N GLY A 131 9.39 0.50 -9.34
CA GLY A 131 10.01 1.65 -9.99
C GLY A 131 8.97 2.49 -10.75
N GLU A 132 8.15 1.86 -11.59
CA GLU A 132 7.07 2.51 -12.34
C GLU A 132 6.08 3.23 -11.41
N ILE A 133 5.56 2.56 -10.39
CA ILE A 133 4.59 3.13 -9.43
C ILE A 133 5.19 4.34 -8.70
N MET A 134 6.47 4.22 -8.33
CA MET A 134 7.21 5.24 -7.58
C MET A 134 7.78 6.36 -8.48
N GLY A 135 7.69 6.24 -9.82
CA GLY A 135 8.31 7.18 -10.77
C GLY A 135 9.84 7.19 -10.70
N ARG A 136 10.46 6.03 -10.46
CA ARG A 136 11.91 5.83 -10.27
C ARG A 136 12.40 4.61 -11.06
N SER A 137 13.71 4.40 -11.12
CA SER A 137 14.27 3.23 -11.80
C SER A 137 14.09 1.95 -10.98
N GLU A 138 14.06 0.79 -11.66
CA GLU A 138 14.07 -0.52 -11.03
C GLU A 138 15.25 -0.68 -10.05
N ASN A 139 16.43 -0.21 -10.46
CA ASN A 139 17.63 -0.28 -9.62
C ASN A 139 17.47 0.55 -8.32
N TRP A 140 16.86 1.73 -8.42
CA TRP A 140 16.54 2.54 -7.23
C TRP A 140 15.58 1.79 -6.30
N ALA A 141 14.55 1.12 -6.83
CA ALA A 141 13.62 0.33 -6.03
C ALA A 141 14.33 -0.83 -5.32
N ARG A 142 15.22 -1.54 -6.04
CA ARG A 142 16.05 -2.62 -5.49
C ARG A 142 16.94 -2.13 -4.34
N VAL A 143 17.73 -1.07 -4.56
CA VAL A 143 18.62 -0.50 -3.53
C VAL A 143 17.82 -0.03 -2.32
N THR A 144 16.70 0.65 -2.54
CA THR A 144 15.82 1.15 -1.47
C THR A 144 15.24 0.00 -0.64
N TYR A 145 14.82 -1.09 -1.29
CA TYR A 145 14.34 -2.29 -0.62
C TYR A 145 15.42 -2.93 0.27
N TYR A 146 16.64 -3.11 -0.25
CA TYR A 146 17.72 -3.74 0.53
C TYR A 146 18.12 -2.89 1.75
N ARG A 147 18.18 -1.56 1.61
CA ARG A 147 18.41 -0.64 2.74
C ARG A 147 17.31 -0.73 3.80
N GLY A 148 16.04 -0.77 3.37
CA GLY A 148 14.91 -0.98 4.29
C GLY A 148 15.01 -2.32 5.01
N LYS A 149 15.31 -3.40 4.28
CA LYS A 149 15.50 -4.74 4.84
C LYS A 149 16.63 -4.77 5.87
N GLU A 150 17.78 -4.19 5.59
CA GLU A 150 18.89 -4.11 6.54
C GLU A 150 18.50 -3.39 7.83
N ARG A 151 17.74 -2.29 7.71
CA ARG A 151 17.25 -1.54 8.88
C ARG A 151 16.29 -2.38 9.72
N VAL A 152 15.33 -3.06 9.08
CA VAL A 152 14.39 -3.95 9.77
C VAL A 152 15.11 -5.11 10.44
N VAL A 153 16.08 -5.76 9.77
CA VAL A 153 16.88 -6.85 10.35
C VAL A 153 17.69 -6.36 11.55
N LYS A 154 18.28 -5.17 11.47
CA LYS A 154 19.03 -4.57 12.58
C LYS A 154 18.15 -4.28 13.79
N GLU A 155 16.94 -3.76 13.59
CA GLU A 155 16.00 -3.51 14.69
C GLU A 155 15.40 -4.82 15.23
N ALA A 156 15.16 -5.82 14.38
CA ALA A 156 14.68 -7.13 14.79
C ALA A 156 15.72 -7.90 15.63
N GLY A 157 17.02 -7.75 15.35
CA GLY A 157 18.09 -8.37 16.14
C GLY A 157 18.40 -7.71 17.47
N LYS A 158 17.74 -6.58 17.79
CA LYS A 158 17.82 -5.91 19.11
C LYS A 158 16.66 -6.29 20.05
N LEU A 159 15.62 -6.93 19.52
CA LEU A 159 14.48 -7.48 20.26
C LEU A 159 14.88 -8.83 20.87
#